data_AF-A0A7L8SJB7-F1
#
_entry.id   AF-A0A7L8SJB7-F1
#
_cell.length_a   1.000
_cell.length_b   1.000
_cell.length_c   1.000
_cell.angle_alpha   90.00
_cell.angle_beta   90.00
_cell.angle_gamma   90.00
#
_symmetry.space_group_name_H-M   'P 1'
#
loop_
_entity.id
_entity.type
_entity.pdbx_description
1 polymer ?
#
loop_
_entity_poly.entity_id
_entity_poly.type
_entity_poly.pdbx_seq_one_letter_code
_entity_poly.pdbx_strand_id
1 'polypeptide(L)'
;MATKTIARPRTPVLSAGNAHEDPANLLENTLAQLEALLWVCHGEGIDWCSGDGPRQLDNLLWLAAELARKAGALFQASERARSGVAEAGG
;
A
#
# COMPACT_ATOMS: atom_id res chain seq x y z
N MET A 1 48.24 -9.08 8.46
CA MET A 1 47.02 -9.62 9.11
C MET A 1 45.89 -8.63 8.84
N ALA A 2 44.83 -9.02 8.13
CA ALA A 2 43.79 -8.10 7.63
C ALA A 2 42.54 -8.14 8.53
N THR A 3 42.20 -7.02 9.14
CA THR A 3 41.02 -6.87 10.01
C THR A 3 39.73 -6.87 9.19
N LYS A 4 38.84 -7.82 9.49
CA LYS A 4 37.55 -8.00 8.82
C LYS A 4 36.55 -6.98 9.36
N THR A 5 36.25 -5.95 8.58
CA THR A 5 35.20 -4.96 8.88
C THR A 5 33.85 -5.61 8.60
N ILE A 6 33.13 -6.00 9.65
CA ILE A 6 31.76 -6.49 9.55
C ILE A 6 30.84 -5.27 9.56
N ALA A 7 30.27 -4.92 8.41
CA ALA A 7 29.21 -3.93 8.32
C ALA A 7 27.99 -4.45 9.09
N ARG A 8 27.53 -3.67 10.07
CA ARG A 8 26.36 -3.96 10.90
C ARG A 8 25.11 -4.11 10.00
N PRO A 9 24.39 -5.23 10.05
CA PRO A 9 23.08 -5.33 9.39
C PRO A 9 22.18 -4.24 9.95
N ARG A 10 21.68 -3.36 9.09
CA ARG A 10 20.55 -2.50 9.42
C ARG A 10 19.33 -3.40 9.43
N THR A 11 18.95 -3.87 10.61
CA THR A 11 17.61 -4.43 10.84
C THR A 11 16.62 -3.39 10.33
N PRO A 12 15.72 -3.71 9.39
CA PRO A 12 14.62 -2.81 9.09
C PRO A 12 13.89 -2.57 10.41
N VAL A 13 13.72 -1.30 10.77
CA VAL A 13 12.79 -0.93 11.83
C VAL A 13 11.44 -1.45 11.36
N LEU A 14 11.01 -2.58 11.93
CA LEU A 14 9.60 -2.91 11.98
C LEU A 14 8.98 -1.71 12.70
N SER A 15 8.24 -0.88 11.96
CA SER A 15 7.41 0.15 12.58
C SER A 15 6.49 -0.58 13.55
N ALA A 16 6.89 -0.59 14.81
CA ALA A 16 6.02 -0.87 15.94
C ALA A 16 5.00 0.26 15.95
N GLY A 17 3.93 0.08 15.18
CA GLY A 17 2.94 1.10 14.89
C GLY A 17 1.53 0.58 15.12
N ASN A 18 1.32 -0.20 16.19
CA ASN A 18 -0.03 -0.49 16.69
C ASN A 18 -0.63 0.74 17.40
N ALA A 19 -0.28 1.95 16.97
CA ALA A 19 -0.96 3.17 17.36
C ALA A 19 -2.13 3.28 16.39
N HIS A 20 -3.32 2.87 16.83
CA HIS A 20 -4.63 3.06 16.19
C HIS A 20 -4.52 3.89 14.89
N GLU A 21 -4.16 3.25 13.78
CA GLU A 21 -3.83 3.98 12.57
C GLU A 21 -5.11 4.62 12.06
N ASP A 22 -5.10 5.95 11.97
CA ASP A 22 -6.27 6.71 11.54
C ASP A 22 -6.73 6.18 10.17
N PRO A 23 -8.03 5.84 10.02
CA PRO A 23 -8.54 5.24 8.79
C PRO A 23 -8.33 6.14 7.56
N ALA A 24 -8.25 7.47 7.72
CA ALA A 24 -7.95 8.36 6.59
C ALA A 24 -6.47 8.29 6.20
N ASN A 25 -5.54 8.22 7.16
CA ASN A 25 -4.12 7.99 6.87
C ASN A 25 -3.87 6.63 6.19
N LEU A 26 -4.55 5.57 6.63
CA LEU A 26 -4.50 4.26 5.98
C LEU A 26 -5.09 4.29 4.56
N LEU A 27 -6.17 5.07 4.36
CA LEU A 27 -6.78 5.27 3.04
C LEU A 27 -5.79 5.95 2.11
N GLU A 28 -5.19 7.06 2.53
CA GLU A 28 -4.21 7.82 1.75
C GLU A 28 -3.04 6.92 1.33
N ASN A 29 -2.48 6.17 2.27
CA ASN A 29 -1.40 5.23 1.98
C ASN A 29 -1.84 4.14 0.98
N THR A 30 -3.05 3.59 1.13
CA THR A 30 -3.59 2.56 0.23
C THR A 30 -3.81 3.12 -1.18
N LEU A 31 -4.28 4.37 -1.31
CA LEU A 31 -4.45 5.04 -2.60
C LEU A 31 -3.12 5.33 -3.28
N ALA A 32 -2.10 5.78 -2.53
CA ALA A 32 -0.75 5.98 -3.08
C ALA A 32 -0.13 4.66 -3.59
N GLN A 33 -0.33 3.56 -2.86
CA GLN A 33 0.10 2.23 -3.33
C GLN A 33 -0.64 1.79 -4.59
N LEU A 34 -1.95 2.03 -4.67
CA LEU A 34 -2.76 1.73 -5.85
C LEU A 34 -2.31 2.55 -7.07
N GLU A 35 -2.06 3.85 -6.89
CA GLU A 35 -1.55 4.72 -7.95
C GLU A 35 -0.20 4.23 -8.49
N ALA A 36 0.75 3.96 -7.60
CA ALA A 36 2.06 3.43 -7.99
C ALA A 36 1.95 2.10 -8.73
N LEU A 37 1.05 1.21 -8.29
CA LEU A 37 0.82 -0.07 -8.95
C LEU A 37 0.21 0.10 -10.35
N LEU A 38 -0.77 1.00 -10.50
CA LEU A 38 -1.38 1.30 -11.79
C LEU A 38 -0.37 1.93 -12.75
N TRP A 39 0.54 2.75 -12.25
CA TRP A 39 1.66 3.28 -13.03
C TRP A 39 2.55 2.16 -13.59
N VAL A 40 2.85 1.13 -12.78
CA VAL A 40 3.58 -0.05 -13.26
C VAL A 40 2.76 -0.83 -14.30
N CYS A 41 1.45 -1.01 -14.07
CA CYS A 41 0.56 -1.71 -15.00
C CYS A 41 0.48 -1.01 -16.37
N HIS A 42 0.58 0.33 -16.41
CA HIS A 42 0.62 1.11 -17.64
C HIS A 42 1.75 0.63 -18.60
N GLY A 43 2.80 0.01 -18.06
CA GLY A 43 3.75 -0.75 -18.86
C GLY A 43 4.73 0.11 -19.65
N GLU A 44 4.99 1.34 -19.22
CA GLU A 44 6.06 2.14 -19.83
C GLU A 44 7.40 1.41 -19.61
N GLY A 45 7.93 0.80 -20.67
CA GLY A 45 9.15 -0.01 -20.63
C GLY A 45 8.97 -1.47 -20.24
N ILE A 46 7.74 -2.00 -20.16
CA ILE A 46 7.48 -3.42 -19.87
C ILE A 46 6.71 -4.07 -21.03
N ASP A 47 7.25 -5.16 -21.58
CA ASP A 47 6.53 -5.98 -22.57
C ASP A 47 5.56 -6.93 -21.87
N TRP A 48 4.31 -6.50 -21.76
CA TRP A 48 3.23 -7.33 -21.23
C TRP A 48 2.66 -8.33 -22.25
N CYS A 49 3.04 -8.26 -23.52
CA CYS A 49 2.44 -9.08 -24.57
C CYS A 49 3.15 -10.43 -24.77
N SER A 50 4.38 -10.56 -24.29
CA SER A 50 5.23 -11.73 -24.55
C SER A 50 5.58 -12.50 -23.28
N GLY A 51 5.89 -13.80 -23.44
CA GLY A 51 6.36 -14.65 -22.35
C GLY A 51 5.36 -14.72 -21.18
N ASP A 52 5.85 -14.47 -19.96
CA ASP A 52 5.01 -14.43 -18.75
C ASP A 52 4.30 -13.08 -18.54
N GLY A 53 4.51 -12.09 -19.43
CA GLY A 53 3.96 -10.74 -19.33
C GLY A 53 2.45 -10.70 -19.09
N PRO A 54 1.61 -11.41 -19.87
CA PRO A 54 0.16 -11.38 -19.69
C PRO A 54 -0.27 -11.91 -18.31
N ARG A 55 0.38 -12.96 -17.83
CA ARG A 55 0.10 -13.57 -16.53
C ARG A 55 0.52 -12.65 -15.39
N GLN A 56 1.67 -11.98 -15.52
CA GLN A 56 2.14 -11.03 -14.53
C GLN A 56 1.22 -9.81 -14.46
N LEU A 57 0.82 -9.26 -15.61
CA LEU A 57 -0.14 -8.15 -15.66
C LEU A 57 -1.49 -8.53 -15.04
N ASP A 58 -2.02 -9.72 -15.32
CA ASP A 58 -3.27 -10.21 -14.71
C ASP A 58 -3.19 -10.25 -13.17
N ASN A 59 -2.08 -10.74 -12.62
CA ASN A 59 -1.86 -10.73 -11.17
C ASN A 59 -1.77 -9.30 -10.58
N LEU A 60 -1.11 -8.37 -11.29
CA LEU A 60 -1.01 -6.98 -10.85
C LEU A 60 -2.38 -6.28 -10.89
N LEU A 61 -3.18 -6.55 -11.92
CA LEU A 61 -4.55 -6.04 -12.02
C LEU A 61 -5.46 -6.63 -10.94
N TRP A 62 -5.30 -7.91 -10.62
CA TRP A 62 -5.99 -8.53 -9.48
C TRP A 62 -5.62 -7.85 -8.16
N LEU A 63 -4.34 -7.58 -7.92
CA LEU A 63 -3.88 -6.86 -6.74
C LEU A 63 -4.42 -5.42 -6.69
N ALA A 64 -4.47 -4.73 -7.83
CA ALA A 64 -5.06 -3.40 -7.92
C ALA A 64 -6.55 -3.42 -7.52
N ALA A 65 -7.28 -4.45 -7.94
CA ALA A 65 -8.69 -4.62 -7.57
C ALA A 65 -8.86 -4.87 -6.05
N GLU A 66 -7.96 -5.63 -5.42
CA GLU A 66 -7.95 -5.80 -3.96
C GLU A 66 -7.66 -4.49 -3.22
N LEU A 67 -6.65 -3.73 -3.67
CA LEU A 67 -6.33 -2.42 -3.11
C LEU A 67 -7.49 -1.43 -3.24
N ALA A 68 -8.19 -1.42 -4.38
CA ALA A 68 -9.37 -0.58 -4.58
C ALA A 68 -10.52 -0.95 -3.62
N ARG A 69 -10.78 -2.26 -3.40
CA ARG A 69 -11.76 -2.72 -2.40
C ARG A 69 -11.38 -2.26 -0.99
N LYS A 70 -10.11 -2.41 -0.63
CA LYS A 70 -9.59 -1.97 0.68
C LYS A 70 -9.74 -0.47 0.86
N ALA A 71 -9.40 0.34 -0.15
CA ALA A 71 -9.60 1.79 -0.11
C ALA A 71 -11.08 2.15 0.11
N GLY A 72 -12.02 1.49 -0.58
CA GLY A 72 -13.45 1.69 -0.36
C GLY A 72 -13.90 1.40 1.09
N ALA A 73 -13.37 0.33 1.70
CA ALA A 73 -13.65 0.01 3.10
C ALA A 73 -13.06 1.04 4.08
N LEU A 74 -11.82 1.49 3.83
CA LEU A 74 -11.15 2.51 4.64
C LEU A 74 -11.85 3.86 4.54
N PHE A 75 -12.33 4.24 3.36
CA PHE A 75 -13.14 5.46 3.18
C PHE A 75 -14.44 5.42 4.00
N GLN A 76 -15.15 4.29 3.99
CA GLN A 76 -16.34 4.17 4.84
C GLN A 76 -15.98 4.23 6.33
N ALA A 77 -14.86 3.64 6.73
CA ALA A 77 -14.38 3.71 8.11
C ALA A 77 -14.01 5.14 8.52
N SER A 78 -13.36 5.91 7.64
CA SER A 78 -13.02 7.31 7.92
C SER A 78 -14.25 8.20 8.04
N GLU A 79 -15.26 8.01 7.19
CA GLU A 79 -16.50 8.79 7.26
C GLU A 79 -17.29 8.46 8.54
N ARG A 80 -17.32 7.18 8.96
CA ARG A 80 -17.94 6.77 10.23
C ARG A 80 -17.20 7.36 11.43
N ALA A 81 -15.87 7.37 11.40
CA ALA A 81 -15.06 7.99 12.46
C ALA A 81 -15.35 9.50 12.56
N ARG A 82 -15.46 10.20 11.42
CA ARG A 82 -15.82 11.63 11.39
C ARG A 82 -17.23 11.88 11.94
N SER A 83 -18.19 11.03 11.60
CA SER A 83 -19.58 11.17 12.05
C SER A 83 -19.74 10.86 13.54
N GLY A 84 -19.00 9.89 14.08
CA GLY A 84 -19.01 9.57 15.51
C GLY A 84 -18.41 10.65 16.41
N VAL A 85 -17.45 11.43 15.89
CA VAL A 85 -16.90 12.61 16.60
C VAL A 85 -17.93 13.75 16.67
N ALA A 86 -18.79 13.90 15.67
CA ALA A 86 -19.83 14.94 15.65
C ALA A 86 -20.91 14.71 16.73
N GLU A 87 -21.26 13.46 17.03
CA GLU A 87 -22.29 13.11 18.02
C GLU A 87 -21.79 13.17 19.48
N ALA A 88 -20.47 13.11 19.72
CA ALA A 88 -19.89 13.12 21.07
C ALA A 88 -19.62 14.52 21.64
N GLY A 89 -19.85 15.58 20.85
CA GLY A 89 -19.56 16.98 21.21
C GLY A 89 -20.80 17.86 21.44
N GLY A 90 -22.00 17.29 21.54
CA GLY A 90 -23.27 18.00 21.74
C GLY A 90 -23.80 17.96 23.17
#